data_AF-A0A4R5XQ35-F1
#
_entry.id   AF-A0A4R5XQ35-F1
#
_cell.length_a   1.000
_cell.length_b   1.000
_cell.length_c   1.000
_cell.angle_alpha   90.00
_cell.angle_beta   90.00
_cell.angle_gamma   90.00
#
_symmetry.space_group_name_H-M   'P 1'
#
loop_
_entity.id
_entity.type
_entity.pdbx_description
1 polymer ?
#
loop_
_entity_poly.entity_id
_entity_poly.type
_entity_poly.pdbx_seq_one_letter_code
_entity_poly.pdbx_strand_id
1 'polypeptide(L)'
;MKLIRLTQLRKERKWTLQETADQLGIAKSTYAGYESGYRQPSLDSLIKLADIMDTSIDYLLNRIEDSESPMNVKTIHLDQFDQNEKWEIHLDDECLTKDELNDFIAFVRAKRLVEKSQSKHT
;
A
#
# COMPACT_ATOMS: atom_id res chain seq x y z
N MET A 1 17.92 -10.54 12.83
CA MET A 1 16.81 -9.64 12.44
C MET A 1 15.53 -10.45 12.50
N LYS A 2 14.51 -9.99 13.24
CA LYS A 2 13.27 -10.73 13.47
C LYS A 2 12.15 -10.21 12.55
N LEU A 3 11.46 -11.10 11.84
CA LEU A 3 10.33 -10.74 11.00
C LEU A 3 9.02 -10.78 11.81
N ILE A 4 8.74 -9.70 12.54
CA ILE A 4 7.55 -9.60 13.40
C ILE A 4 6.27 -9.59 12.55
N ARG A 5 6.23 -8.78 11.48
CA ARG A 5 5.09 -8.73 10.54
C ARG A 5 4.78 -10.09 9.91
N LEU A 6 5.80 -10.90 9.64
CA LEU A 6 5.60 -12.25 9.10
C LEU A 6 4.81 -13.15 10.07
N THR A 7 5.13 -13.08 11.37
CA THR A 7 4.40 -13.82 12.40
C THR A 7 2.94 -13.37 12.50
N GLN A 8 2.71 -12.06 12.36
CA GLN A 8 1.39 -11.46 12.43
C GLN A 8 0.52 -11.90 11.23
N LEU A 9 1.01 -11.71 10.01
CA LEU A 9 0.30 -12.10 8.77
C LEU A 9 -0.08 -13.57 8.77
N ARG A 10 0.83 -14.45 9.21
CA ARG A 10 0.56 -15.88 9.34
C ARG A 10 -0.61 -16.14 10.31
N LYS A 11 -0.61 -15.48 11.48
CA LYS A 11 -1.67 -15.65 12.49
C LYS A 11 -3.02 -15.09 12.03
N GLU A 12 -3.03 -13.95 11.34
CA GLU A 12 -4.23 -13.35 10.75
C GLU A 12 -4.88 -14.29 9.72
N ARG A 13 -4.05 -14.96 8.92
CA ARG A 13 -4.48 -15.97 7.95
C ARG A 13 -4.75 -17.35 8.56
N LYS A 14 -4.56 -17.51 9.87
CA LYS A 14 -4.71 -18.77 10.62
C LYS A 14 -3.84 -19.91 10.09
N TRP A 15 -2.71 -19.59 9.48
CA TRP A 15 -1.76 -20.58 8.99
C TRP A 15 -0.84 -21.08 10.10
N THR A 16 -0.51 -22.36 10.06
CA THR A 16 0.51 -22.97 10.90
C THR A 16 1.91 -22.71 10.33
N LEU A 17 2.94 -22.87 11.17
CA LEU A 17 4.33 -22.82 10.73
C LEU A 17 4.63 -23.85 9.63
N GLN A 18 3.95 -25.00 9.66
CA GLN A 18 4.15 -26.06 8.67
C GLN A 18 3.52 -25.67 7.34
N GLU A 19 2.25 -25.28 7.33
CA GLU A 19 1.54 -24.87 6.10
C GLU A 19 2.25 -23.73 5.36
N THR A 20 2.75 -22.73 6.11
CA THR A 20 3.46 -21.60 5.50
C THR A 20 4.81 -22.04 4.92
N ALA A 21 5.52 -22.94 5.61
CA ALA A 21 6.78 -23.50 5.13
C ALA A 21 6.56 -24.36 3.87
N ASP A 22 5.47 -25.12 3.82
CA ASP A 22 5.09 -25.95 2.68
C ASP A 22 4.78 -25.08 1.45
N GLN A 23 4.06 -23.97 1.61
CA GLN A 23 3.81 -23.01 0.52
C GLN A 23 5.11 -22.38 -0.02
N LEU A 24 6.11 -22.18 0.84
CA LEU A 24 7.42 -21.65 0.47
C LEU A 24 8.37 -22.73 -0.10
N GLY A 25 8.02 -24.01 0.04
CA GLY A 25 8.90 -25.12 -0.30
C GLY A 25 10.16 -25.21 0.58
N ILE A 26 10.06 -24.84 1.86
CA ILE A 26 11.17 -24.86 2.82
C ILE A 26 10.85 -25.71 4.05
N ALA A 27 11.88 -26.09 4.82
CA ALA A 27 11.66 -26.78 6.08
C ALA A 27 10.96 -25.88 7.11
N LYS A 28 10.05 -26.45 7.92
CA LYS A 28 9.38 -25.76 9.04
C LYS A 28 10.36 -25.07 10.00
N SER A 29 11.50 -25.70 10.28
CA SER A 29 12.55 -25.13 11.12
C SER A 29 13.20 -23.90 10.50
N THR A 30 13.34 -23.86 9.18
CA THR A 30 13.84 -22.69 8.44
C THR A 30 12.86 -21.53 8.56
N TYR A 31 11.57 -21.77 8.31
CA TYR A 31 10.52 -20.74 8.44
C TYR A 31 10.41 -20.22 9.89
N ALA A 32 10.40 -21.11 10.88
CA ALA A 32 10.41 -20.73 12.30
C ALA A 32 11.67 -19.92 12.67
N GLY A 33 12.79 -20.20 12.02
CA GLY A 33 14.03 -19.41 12.13
C GLY A 33 13.85 -17.97 11.65
N TYR A 34 13.05 -17.72 10.62
CA TYR A 34 12.74 -16.38 10.13
C TYR A 34 11.85 -15.59 11.12
N GLU A 35 10.79 -16.21 11.64
CA GLU A 35 9.89 -15.58 12.62
C GLU A 35 10.58 -15.27 13.96
N SER A 36 11.50 -16.12 14.39
CA SER A 36 12.28 -15.92 15.62
C SER A 36 13.47 -14.99 15.44
N GLY A 37 13.93 -14.79 14.21
CA GLY A 37 15.14 -14.05 13.86
C GLY A 37 16.44 -14.84 14.04
N TYR A 38 16.35 -16.15 14.31
CA TYR A 38 17.49 -17.07 14.38
C TYR A 38 18.13 -17.30 13.00
N ARG A 39 17.34 -17.21 11.92
CA ARG A 39 17.81 -17.29 10.53
C ARG A 39 17.42 -16.04 9.78
N GLN A 40 18.31 -15.60 8.89
CA GLN A 40 17.99 -14.56 7.92
C GLN A 40 17.52 -15.21 6.61
N PRO A 41 16.40 -14.75 6.02
CA PRO A 41 16.00 -15.17 4.69
C PRO A 41 16.95 -14.60 3.63
N SER A 42 17.13 -15.33 2.53
CA SER A 42 17.77 -14.77 1.32
C SER A 42 16.83 -13.78 0.64
N LEU A 43 17.35 -13.03 -0.34
CA LEU A 43 16.53 -12.15 -1.17
C LEU A 43 15.41 -12.93 -1.88
N ASP A 44 15.72 -14.09 -2.47
CA ASP A 44 14.72 -14.95 -3.11
C ASP A 44 13.64 -15.41 -2.15
N SER A 45 14.02 -15.77 -0.90
CA SER A 45 13.04 -16.12 0.12
C SER A 45 12.17 -14.92 0.50
N LEU A 46 12.72 -13.72 0.59
CA LEU A 46 11.96 -12.49 0.89
C LEU A 46 10.96 -12.16 -0.22
N ILE A 47 11.35 -12.30 -1.49
CA ILE A 47 10.45 -12.11 -2.63
C ILE A 47 9.28 -13.10 -2.55
N LYS A 48 9.56 -14.40 -2.39
CA LYS A 48 8.52 -15.42 -2.26
C LYS A 48 7.61 -15.20 -1.05
N LEU A 49 8.19 -14.77 0.08
CA LEU A 49 7.42 -14.41 1.27
C LEU A 49 6.47 -13.26 1.00
N ALA A 50 6.95 -12.21 0.32
CA ALA A 50 6.14 -11.04 -0.05
C ALA A 50 4.99 -11.45 -0.98
N ASP A 51 5.27 -12.26 -2.00
CA ASP A 51 4.28 -12.75 -2.96
C ASP A 51 3.19 -13.59 -2.27
N ILE A 52 3.58 -14.59 -1.47
CA ILE A 52 2.62 -15.47 -0.77
C ILE A 52 1.81 -14.68 0.25
N MET A 53 2.43 -13.71 0.91
CA MET A 53 1.78 -12.86 1.90
C MET A 53 1.05 -11.65 1.30
N ASP A 54 0.99 -11.53 -0.03
CA ASP A 54 0.36 -10.43 -0.77
C ASP A 54 0.71 -9.05 -0.18
N THR A 55 2.00 -8.81 -0.02
CA THR A 55 2.53 -7.60 0.63
C THR A 55 3.90 -7.23 0.07
N SER A 56 4.49 -6.13 0.53
CA SER A 56 5.83 -5.71 0.11
C SER A 56 6.93 -6.30 1.00
N ILE A 57 8.13 -6.44 0.44
CA ILE A 57 9.33 -6.81 1.22
C ILE A 57 9.58 -5.79 2.34
N ASP A 58 9.40 -4.50 2.05
CA ASP A 58 9.59 -3.44 3.04
C ASP A 58 8.64 -3.57 4.24
N TYR A 59 7.39 -4.00 4.00
CA TYR A 59 6.46 -4.33 5.07
C TYR A 59 6.96 -5.50 5.92
N LEU A 60 7.39 -6.60 5.28
CA LEU A 60 7.93 -7.77 5.99
C LEU A 60 9.17 -7.43 6.85
N LEU A 61 10.01 -6.52 6.36
CA LEU A 61 11.22 -6.04 7.03
C LEU A 61 10.94 -5.01 8.14
N ASN A 62 9.66 -4.66 8.39
CA ASN A 62 9.22 -3.61 9.32
C ASN A 62 9.77 -2.21 8.97
N ARG A 63 9.96 -1.91 7.68
CA ARG A 63 10.45 -0.59 7.21
C ARG A 63 9.32 0.41 6.97
N ILE A 64 8.08 -0.07 6.90
CA ILE A 64 6.86 0.73 6.75
C ILE A 64 5.80 0.24 7.75
N GLU A 65 4.94 1.13 8.23
CA GLU A 65 3.92 0.81 9.23
C GLU A 65 2.67 0.17 8.64
N ASP A 66 2.30 0.56 7.41
CA ASP A 66 1.10 0.11 6.74
C ASP A 66 1.39 -1.04 5.77
N SER A 67 0.51 -2.05 5.78
CA SER A 67 0.55 -3.17 4.84
C SER A 67 -0.07 -2.75 3.51
N GLU A 68 0.44 -1.69 2.89
CA GLU A 68 -0.11 -1.28 1.61
C GLU A 68 0.18 -2.37 0.57
N SER A 69 -0.91 -2.99 0.12
CA SER A 69 -1.01 -3.90 -1.04
C SER A 69 -0.29 -3.29 -2.25
N PRO A 70 0.19 -4.07 -3.23
CA PRO A 70 0.91 -3.56 -4.41
C PRO A 70 0.16 -2.48 -5.23
N MET A 71 -1.12 -2.21 -4.94
CA MET A 71 -1.84 -1.06 -5.48
C MET A 71 -1.67 0.16 -4.54
N ASN A 72 -0.50 0.80 -4.57
CA ASN A 72 -0.26 2.12 -3.95
C ASN A 72 -1.12 3.20 -4.63
N VAL A 73 -2.43 3.25 -4.34
CA VAL A 73 -3.27 4.39 -4.74
C VAL A 73 -3.02 5.49 -3.73
N LYS A 74 -2.05 6.36 -4.04
CA LYS A 74 -1.90 7.62 -3.30
C LYS A 74 -3.19 8.42 -3.49
N THR A 75 -3.99 8.51 -2.43
CA THR A 75 -5.17 9.35 -2.42
C THR A 75 -4.72 10.80 -2.26
N ILE A 76 -5.04 11.64 -3.25
CA ILE A 76 -4.76 13.08 -3.21
C ILE A 76 -6.09 13.81 -3.01
N HIS A 77 -6.18 14.53 -1.89
CA HIS A 77 -7.31 15.42 -1.62
C HIS A 77 -7.02 16.79 -2.23
N LEU A 78 -7.54 17.03 -3.44
CA LEU A 78 -7.34 18.29 -4.18
C LEU A 78 -7.90 19.53 -3.44
N ASP A 79 -8.71 19.38 -2.40
CA ASP A 79 -9.25 20.50 -1.62
C ASP A 79 -8.66 20.64 -0.21
N GLN A 80 -7.59 19.89 0.10
CA GLN A 80 -6.95 19.86 1.42
C GLN A 80 -5.43 20.02 1.35
N PHE A 81 -4.94 20.87 0.46
CA PHE A 81 -3.50 21.15 0.40
C PHE A 81 -3.02 21.82 1.69
N ASP A 82 -2.10 21.17 2.41
CA ASP A 82 -1.36 21.80 3.50
C ASP A 82 -0.44 22.87 2.93
N GLN A 83 -0.50 24.09 3.47
CA GLN A 83 0.35 25.20 3.05
C GLN A 83 1.84 24.96 3.36
N ASN A 84 2.14 24.01 4.25
CA ASN A 84 3.51 23.64 4.62
C ASN A 84 4.13 22.60 3.69
N GLU A 85 3.34 21.95 2.84
CA GLU A 85 3.81 21.01 1.86
C GLU A 85 3.94 21.67 0.48
N LYS A 86 5.08 21.46 -0.18
CA LYS A 86 5.31 21.98 -1.53
C LYS A 86 4.85 20.94 -2.55
N TRP A 87 3.70 21.20 -3.16
CA TRP A 87 3.13 20.37 -4.22
C TRP A 87 3.35 21.05 -5.58
N GLU A 88 3.76 20.27 -6.57
CA GLU A 88 3.86 20.68 -7.98
C GLU A 88 2.90 19.80 -8.78
N ILE A 89 1.83 20.40 -9.30
CA ILE A 89 0.77 19.71 -10.06
C ILE A 89 0.89 20.18 -11.49
N HIS A 90 1.00 19.26 -12.43
CA HIS A 90 1.14 19.57 -13.85
C HIS A 90 -0.08 19.10 -14.66
N LEU A 91 -0.44 19.89 -15.67
CA LEU A 91 -1.35 19.53 -16.75
C LEU A 91 -0.65 19.87 -18.06
N ASP A 92 -0.54 18.90 -18.97
CA ASP A 92 0.14 19.04 -20.26
C ASP A 92 1.57 19.62 -20.13
N ASP A 93 2.33 19.09 -19.16
CA ASP A 93 3.69 19.51 -18.78
C ASP A 93 3.81 20.91 -18.15
N GLU A 94 2.74 21.70 -18.08
CA GLU A 94 2.71 23.01 -17.42
C GLU A 94 2.27 22.91 -15.96
N CYS A 95 2.97 23.61 -15.07
CA CYS A 95 2.65 23.62 -13.63
C CYS A 95 1.43 24.53 -13.39
N LEU A 96 0.39 23.99 -12.74
CA LEU A 96 -0.81 24.75 -12.41
C LEU A 96 -0.51 25.83 -11.38
N THR A 97 -1.02 27.02 -11.64
CA THR A 97 -1.12 28.07 -10.63
C THR A 97 -2.17 27.70 -9.57
N LYS A 98 -2.13 28.38 -8.43
CA LYS A 98 -3.14 28.22 -7.36
C LYS A 98 -4.56 28.55 -7.85
N ASP A 99 -4.68 29.56 -8.71
CA ASP A 99 -5.98 30.02 -9.22
C ASP A 99 -6.55 29.00 -10.22
N GLU A 100 -5.75 28.48 -11.15
CA GLU A 100 -6.18 27.42 -12.08
C GLU A 100 -6.60 26.15 -11.34
N LEU A 101 -5.89 25.79 -10.28
CA LEU A 101 -6.25 24.65 -9.45
C LEU A 101 -7.59 24.87 -8.73
N ASN A 102 -7.82 26.08 -8.19
CA ASN A 102 -9.09 26.45 -7.57
C ASN A 102 -10.25 26.43 -8.59
N ASP A 103 -10.03 26.98 -9.77
CA ASP A 103 -11.00 26.98 -10.88
C ASP A 103 -11.33 25.56 -11.31
N PHE A 104 -10.32 24.69 -11.42
CA PHE A 104 -10.51 23.27 -11.71
C PHE A 104 -11.35 22.57 -10.63
N ILE A 105 -11.06 22.80 -9.35
CA ILE A 105 -11.84 22.24 -8.23
C ILE A 105 -13.29 22.72 -8.30
N ALA A 106 -13.51 24.01 -8.55
CA ALA A 106 -14.84 24.60 -8.68
C ALA A 106 -15.61 24.00 -9.87
N PHE A 107 -14.95 23.85 -11.03
CA PHE A 107 -15.51 23.22 -12.21
C PHE A 107 -15.95 21.78 -11.94
N VAL A 108 -15.08 20.96 -11.35
CA VAL A 108 -15.40 19.55 -11.03
C VAL A 108 -16.56 19.45 -10.05
N ARG A 109 -16.62 20.34 -9.04
CA ARG A 109 -17.74 20.42 -8.10
C ARG A 109 -19.05 20.76 -8.81
N ALA A 110 -19.06 21.77 -9.68
CA ALA A 110 -20.23 22.18 -10.44
C ALA A 110 -20.73 21.06 -11.39
N LYS A 111 -19.80 20.44 -12.14
CA LYS A 111 -20.11 19.31 -13.03
C LYS A 111 -20.82 18.17 -12.28
N ARG A 112 -20.30 17.78 -11.12
CA ARG A 112 -20.89 16.71 -10.28
C ARG A 112 -22.30 17.08 -9.77
N LEU A 113 -22.58 18.36 -9.52
CA LEU A 113 -23.92 18.81 -9.09
C LEU A 113 -24.94 18.67 -10.23
N VAL A 114 -24.55 19.01 -11.46
CA VAL A 114 -25.40 18.85 -12.65
C VAL A 114 -25.74 17.37 -12.89
N GLU A 115 -24.73 16.49 -12.87
CA GLU A 115 -24.90 15.04 -13.06
C GLU A 115 -25.82 14.42 -12.01
N LYS A 116 -25.68 14.82 -10.73
CA LYS A 116 -26.56 14.35 -9.64
C LYS A 116 -28.00 14.84 -9.75
N SER A 117 -28.22 16.01 -10.35
CA SER A 117 -29.56 16.59 -10.51
C SER A 117 -30.35 15.91 -11.64
N GLN A 118 -29.64 15.45 -12.68
CA GLN A 118 -30.21 14.66 -13.78
C GLN A 118 -30.52 13.22 -13.36
N SER A 119 -29.72 12.62 -12.47
CA SER A 119 -29.92 11.25 -11.98
C SER A 119 -31.04 11.09 -10.94
N LYS A 120 -31.62 12.19 -10.42
CA LYS A 120 -32.76 12.16 -9.50
C LYS A 120 -34.15 12.19 -10.19
N HIS A 121 -34.18 12.29 -11.52
CA HIS A 121 -35.40 12.35 -12.32
C HIS A 121 -35.65 11.07 -13.15
N THR A 122 -34.98 9.96 -12.81
CA THR A 122 -35.24 8.62 -13.35
C THR A 122 -35.54 7.68 -12.18
#